data_AF-A0A2E6ZK99-F1
#
_entry.id   AF-A0A2E6ZK99-F1
#
_cell.length_a   1.000
_cell.length_b   1.000
_cell.length_c   1.000
_cell.angle_alpha   90.00
_cell.angle_beta   90.00
_cell.angle_gamma   90.00
#
_symmetry.space_group_name_H-M   'P 1'
#
loop_
_entity.id
_entity.type
_entity.pdbx_description
1 polymer ?
#
loop_
_entity_poly.entity_id
_entity_poly.type
_entity_poly.pdbx_seq_one_letter_code
_entity_poly.pdbx_strand_id
1 'polypeptide(L)' 'MKVGDLVRIKEWCKGKGKLAIVSEVSTWSGDELKIQILDQDYKEIWARSKNLELIEDPDAVKNRRHSYQVLRS' A
#
# COMPACT_ATOMS: atom_id res chain seq x y z
N MET A 1 -0.36 5.46 3.13
CA MET A 1 -0.80 4.66 1.98
C MET A 1 -1.58 5.58 1.04
N LYS A 2 -1.40 5.43 -0.26
CA LYS A 2 -2.03 6.19 -1.34
C LYS A 2 -2.57 5.22 -2.38
N VAL A 3 -3.47 5.70 -3.24
CA VAL A 3 -3.93 4.93 -4.41
C VAL A 3 -2.73 4.51 -5.26
N GLY A 4 -2.67 3.24 -5.64
CA GLY A 4 -1.56 2.63 -6.37
C GLY A 4 -0.48 1.99 -5.50
N ASP A 5 -0.50 2.18 -4.18
CA ASP A 5 0.45 1.50 -3.29
C ASP A 5 0.19 -0.01 -3.25
N LEU A 6 1.27 -0.80 -3.32
CA LEU A 6 1.24 -2.23 -3.06
C LEU A 6 1.22 -2.47 -1.55
N VAL A 7 0.21 -3.21 -1.10
CA VAL A 7 0.01 -3.52 0.32
C VAL A 7 -0.14 -5.02 0.54
N ARG A 8 0.24 -5.46 1.73
CA ARG A 8 0.01 -6.82 2.21
C ARG A 8 -1.01 -6.80 3.32
N ILE A 9 -1.92 -7.77 3.31
CA ILE A 9 -2.91 -7.92 4.38
C ILE A 9 -2.24 -8.61 5.57
N LYS A 10 -1.96 -7.88 6.67
CA LYS A 10 -1.31 -8.47 7.86
C LYS A 10 -2.31 -9.03 8.88
N GLU A 11 -3.47 -8.40 9.03
CA GLU A 11 -4.44 -8.73 10.07
C GLU A 11 -5.86 -8.81 9.50
N TRP A 12 -6.15 -9.94 8.83
CA TRP A 12 -7.49 -10.27 8.36
C TRP A 12 -7.68 -11.79 8.34
N CYS A 13 -8.62 -12.31 9.14
CA CYS A 13 -8.84 -13.76 9.32
C CYS A 13 -9.00 -14.58 8.03
N LYS A 14 -9.47 -14.01 6.91
CA LYS A 14 -9.69 -14.74 5.64
C LYS A 14 -8.73 -14.37 4.49
N GLY A 15 -7.81 -13.44 4.70
CA GLY A 15 -6.94 -12.89 3.65
C GLY A 15 -5.50 -12.58 4.07
N LYS A 16 -5.12 -12.95 5.30
CA LYS A 16 -3.78 -12.71 5.85
C LYS A 16 -2.70 -13.26 4.93
N GLY A 17 -1.71 -12.43 4.63
CA GLY A 17 -0.55 -12.74 3.80
C GLY A 17 -0.72 -12.41 2.32
N LYS A 18 -1.94 -12.12 1.84
CA LYS A 18 -2.20 -11.81 0.43
C LYS A 18 -1.75 -10.40 0.06
N LEU A 19 -1.33 -10.26 -1.20
CA LEU A 19 -0.97 -9.00 -1.82
C LEU A 19 -2.21 -8.31 -2.40
N ALA A 20 -2.28 -7.01 -2.24
CA ALA A 20 -3.33 -6.18 -2.76
C ALA A 20 -2.82 -4.80 -3.17
N ILE A 21 -3.55 -4.11 -4.03
CA ILE A 21 -3.25 -2.73 -4.43
C ILE A 21 -4.32 -1.81 -3.86
N VAL A 22 -3.93 -0.64 -3.36
CA VAL A 22 -4.90 0.38 -2.93
C VAL A 22 -5.57 0.99 -4.16
N SER A 23 -6.87 0.77 -4.28
CA SER A 23 -7.72 1.29 -5.37
C SER A 23 -8.34 2.64 -5.00
N GLU A 24 -8.71 2.82 -3.72
CA GLU A 24 -9.36 4.05 -3.24
C GLU A 24 -9.01 4.32 -1.77
N VAL A 25 -9.00 5.60 -1.39
CA VAL A 25 -8.84 6.05 -0.01
C VAL A 25 -10.14 6.73 0.43
N SER A 26 -10.76 6.26 1.52
CA SER A 26 -11.99 6.87 2.01
C SER A 26 -11.72 8.29 2.52
N THR A 27 -12.33 9.28 1.87
CA THR A 27 -12.25 10.69 2.28
C THR A 27 -12.99 10.96 3.59
N TRP A 28 -13.93 10.09 3.97
CA TRP A 28 -14.84 10.28 5.11
C TRP A 28 -14.35 9.61 6.39
N SER A 29 -13.82 8.38 6.29
CA SER A 29 -13.40 7.60 7.46
C SER A 29 -11.91 7.75 7.79
N GLY A 30 -11.08 8.31 6.91
CA GLY A 30 -9.63 8.55 7.10
C GLY A 30 -8.75 7.30 7.29
N ASP A 31 -9.33 6.20 7.78
CA ASP A 31 -8.65 4.96 8.17
C ASP A 31 -9.03 3.79 7.26
N GLU A 32 -10.03 3.95 6.39
CA GLU A 32 -10.52 2.92 5.49
C GLU A 32 -10.03 3.14 4.05
N LEU A 33 -9.57 2.04 3.45
CA LEU A 33 -8.97 1.98 2.13
C LEU A 33 -9.66 0.87 1.34
N LYS A 34 -10.02 1.13 0.08
CA LYS A 34 -10.46 0.09 -0.83
C LYS A 34 -9.23 -0.55 -1.44
N ILE A 35 -9.08 -1.85 -1.27
CA ILE A 35 -7.97 -2.62 -1.81
C ILE A 35 -8.46 -3.67 -2.80
N GLN A 36 -7.64 -3.95 -3.79
CA GLN A 36 -7.86 -4.99 -4.77
C GLN A 36 -6.88 -6.13 -4.52
N ILE A 37 -7.38 -7.32 -4.18
CA ILE A 37 -6.54 -8.51 -3.96
C ILE A 37 -6.04 -9.04 -5.31
N LEU A 38 -4.73 -9.23 -5.44
CA LEU A 38 -4.09 -9.72 -6.67
C LEU A 38 -4.24 -11.24 -6.87
N ASP A 39 -4.35 -11.97 -5.76
CA ASP A 39 -4.40 -13.44 -5.71
C ASP A 39 -5.80 -14.04 -5.93
N GLN A 40 -6.85 -13.21 -5.91
CA GLN A 40 -8.22 -13.65 -6.17
C GLN A 40 -8.77 -12.90 -7.37
N ASP A 41 -9.29 -13.65 -8.36
CA ASP A 41 -10.06 -13.18 -9.51
C ASP A 41 -10.78 -11.86 -9.20
N TYR A 42 -10.12 -10.76 -9.58
CA TYR A 42 -10.49 -9.37 -9.36
C TYR A 42 -11.42 -9.11 -8.15
N LYS A 43 -10.91 -9.24 -6.92
CA LYS A 43 -11.71 -8.97 -5.71
C LYS A 43 -11.32 -7.67 -5.02
N GLU A 44 -12.21 -6.69 -5.04
CA GLU A 44 -12.08 -5.44 -4.28
C GLU A 44 -12.82 -5.51 -2.94
N ILE A 45 -12.18 -5.04 -1.86
CA ILE A 45 -12.76 -5.00 -0.51
C ILE A 45 -12.31 -3.75 0.24
N TRP A 46 -13.15 -3.29 1.16
CA TRP A 46 -12.79 -2.23 2.10
C TRP A 46 -12.01 -2.80 3.29
N ALA A 47 -10.86 -2.20 3.56
CA ALA A 47 -9.91 -2.63 4.59
C ALA A 47 -9.46 -1.42 5.40
N ARG A 48 -9.23 -1.62 6.71
CA ARG A 48 -8.61 -0.56 7.51
C ARG A 48 -7.10 -0.53 7.28
N SER A 49 -6.53 0.66 7.17
CA SER A 49 -5.09 0.90 7.00
C SER A 49 -4.26 0.17 8.06
N LYS A 50 -4.74 0.12 9.31
CA LYS A 50 -4.09 -0.60 10.41
C LYS A 50 -3.95 -2.11 10.18
N ASN A 51 -4.78 -2.71 9.33
CA ASN A 51 -4.76 -4.15 9.00
C ASN A 51 -3.90 -4.46 7.77
N LEU A 52 -3.33 -3.41 7.16
CA LEU A 52 -2.49 -3.48 5.97
C LEU A 52 -1.05 -3.11 6.33
N GLU A 53 -0.14 -3.64 5.54
CA GLU A 53 1.29 -3.35 5.60
C GLU A 53 1.71 -2.83 4.23
N LEU A 54 2.31 -1.66 4.19
CA LEU A 54 2.81 -1.09 2.94
C LEU A 54 4.06 -1.85 2.52
N ILE A 55 4.09 -2.36 1.30
CA ILE A 55 5.29 -2.95 0.72
C ILE A 55 6.01 -1.84 -0.01
N GLU A 56 6.95 -1.20 0.69
CA GLU A 56 7.85 -0.23 0.06
C GLU A 56 8.91 -0.99 -0.76
N ASP A 57 8.97 -0.69 -2.05
CA ASP A 57 10.02 -1.22 -2.91
C ASP A 57 11.37 -0.60 -2.45
N PRO A 58 12.37 -1.41 -2.04
CA PRO A 58 13.64 -0.88 -1.54
C PRO A 58 14.41 -0.07 -2.59
N ASP A 59 14.11 -0.24 -3.88
CA ASP A 59 14.76 0.51 -4.95
C ASP A 59 14.18 1.93 -5.11
N ALA A 60 12.91 2.15 -4.75
CA ALA A 60 12.29 3.48 -4.74
C ALA A 60 12.90 4.42 -3.67
N VAL A 61 13.54 3.86 -2.63
CA VAL A 61 14.20 4.62 -1.57
C VAL A 61 15.58 5.13 -2.01
N LYS A 62 16.30 4.39 -2.88
CA LYS A 62 17.62 4.81 -3.38
C LYS A 62 17.56 6.09 -4.22
N ASN A 63 16.49 6.29 -4.98
CA ASN A 63 16.38 7.44 -5.88
C ASN A 63 16.08 8.76 -5.14
N ARG A 64 15.62 8.72 -3.88
CA ARG A 64 15.44 9.93 -3.05
C ARG A 64 16.71 10.38 -2.32
N ARG A 65 17.72 9.51 -2.15
CA ARG A 65 18.98 9.87 -1.48
C ARG A 65 20.02 10.50 -2.42
N HIS A 66 19.96 10.22 -3.72
CA HIS A 66 20.90 10.83 -4.68
C HIS A 66 20.59 12.30 -4.99
N SER A 67 19.34 12.74 -4.84
CA SER A 67 18.94 14.12 -5.18
C SER A 67 19.44 15.17 -4.17
N TYR A 68 19.81 14.77 -2.95
CA TYR A 68 20.30 15.70 -1.91
C TYR A 68 21.81 15.89 -1.91
N GLN A 69 22.57 15.10 -2.69
CA GLN A 69 24.03 15.18 -2.70
C GLN A 69 24.59 16.09 -3.81
N VAL A 70 23.78 16.48 -4.80
CA VAL A 70 24.23 17.30 -5.94
C VAL A 70 24.05 18.81 -5.71
N LEU A 71 23.37 19.23 -4.65
CA LEU A 71 23.16 20.65 -4.31
C LEU A 71 24.22 21.20 -3.32
N ARG A 72 25.31 20.46 -3.08
CA ARG A 72 26.40 20.85 -2.16
C ARG A 72 27.80 20.79 -2.79
N SER A 73 27.91 20.85 -4.12
CA SER A 73 29.20 21.01 -4.81
C SER A 73 29.24 22.32 -5.58
#